data_AF-A0A0A1I656-F1
#
_entry.id   AF-A0A0A1I656-F1
#
_cell.length_a   1.000
_cell.length_b   1.000
_cell.length_c   1.000
_cell.angle_alpha   90.00
_cell.angle_beta   90.00
_cell.angle_gamma   90.00
#
_symmetry.space_group_name_H-M   'P 1'
#
loop_
_entity.id
_entity.type
_entity.pdbx_description
1 polymer ?
#
loop_
_entity_poly.entity_id
_entity_poly.type
_entity_poly.pdbx_seq_one_letter_code
_entity_poly.pdbx_strand_id
1 'polypeptide(L)'
;EMHQYLDSDGSGTSATCVSSTIGSERLASATTWLQQNNLKGFLGEIGAGNNTQCIQAVQGALCSMQQSGAWIGALWWAAGP
;
A
#
# COMPACT_ATOMS: atom_id res chain seq x y z
N GLU A 1 -8.12 -5.46 -8.53
CA GLU A 1 -6.67 -5.31 -8.36
C GLU A 1 -6.39 -3.80 -8.32
N MET A 2 -5.41 -3.34 -7.54
CA MET A 2 -5.06 -1.94 -7.33
C MET A 2 -3.55 -1.80 -7.11
N HIS A 3 -2.97 -0.65 -7.48
CA HIS A 3 -1.56 -0.32 -7.23
C HIS A 3 -1.47 0.86 -6.25
N GLN A 4 -0.41 0.88 -5.43
CA GLN A 4 -0.18 2.01 -4.54
C GLN A 4 1.30 2.28 -4.27
N TYR A 5 1.76 3.46 -4.65
CA TYR A 5 3.05 4.02 -4.24
C TYR A 5 2.89 5.10 -3.18
N LEU A 6 3.98 5.47 -2.51
CA LEU A 6 3.95 6.23 -1.25
C LEU A 6 4.55 7.64 -1.37
N ASP A 7 5.04 8.00 -2.54
CA ASP A 7 5.55 9.32 -2.88
C ASP A 7 4.42 10.34 -3.15
N SER A 8 4.78 11.61 -3.31
CA SER A 8 3.85 12.75 -3.29
C SER A 8 2.67 12.62 -4.25
N ASP A 9 2.91 12.12 -5.46
CA ASP A 9 1.89 11.93 -6.49
C ASP A 9 1.44 10.47 -6.65
N GLY A 10 2.04 9.55 -5.89
CA GLY A 10 1.73 8.12 -5.98
C GLY A 10 2.21 7.47 -7.28
N SER A 11 3.17 8.08 -7.98
CA SER A 11 3.75 7.55 -9.21
C SER A 11 4.79 6.45 -8.98
N GLY A 12 5.39 6.38 -7.79
CA GLY A 12 6.47 5.44 -7.49
C GLY A 12 7.82 5.83 -8.08
N THR A 13 7.99 7.08 -8.49
CA THR A 13 9.23 7.58 -9.13
C THR A 13 10.19 8.25 -8.15
N SER A 14 9.73 8.55 -6.93
CA SER A 14 10.56 9.11 -5.85
C SER A 14 10.79 8.13 -4.72
N ALA A 15 12.00 8.17 -4.15
CA ALA A 15 12.37 7.39 -2.97
C ALA A 15 11.82 7.97 -1.64
N THR A 16 11.18 9.15 -1.69
CA THR A 16 10.64 9.84 -0.51
C THR A 16 9.16 9.51 -0.34
N CYS A 17 8.80 8.96 0.82
CA CYS A 17 7.39 8.78 1.19
C CYS A 17 6.83 10.04 1.84
N VAL A 18 5.54 10.32 1.64
CA VAL A 18 4.89 11.53 2.18
C VAL A 18 4.91 11.57 3.72
N SER A 19 4.61 10.44 4.35
CA SER A 19 4.59 10.28 5.81
C SER A 19 4.86 8.81 6.19
N SER A 20 5.04 8.51 7.47
CA SER A 20 5.16 7.14 7.98
C SER A 20 3.81 6.40 8.04
N THR A 21 2.70 7.07 7.73
CA THR A 21 1.33 6.53 7.77
C THR A 21 0.63 6.54 6.41
N ILE A 22 1.24 7.17 5.40
CA ILE A 22 0.60 7.43 4.10
C ILE A 22 0.07 6.16 3.42
N GLY A 23 0.73 5.01 3.64
CA GLY A 23 0.32 3.73 3.06
C GLY A 23 -1.05 3.26 3.54
N SER A 24 -1.32 3.30 4.85
CA SER A 24 -2.64 2.91 5.39
C SER A 24 -3.71 3.95 5.06
N GLU A 25 -3.35 5.24 5.07
CA GLU A 25 -4.26 6.33 4.70
C GLU A 25 -4.78 6.18 3.27
N ARG A 26 -3.88 5.94 2.31
CA ARG A 26 -4.27 5.80 0.89
C ARG A 26 -5.11 4.55 0.62
N LEU A 27 -4.93 3.48 1.39
CA LEU A 27 -5.69 2.23 1.25
C LEU A 27 -7.05 2.23 1.99
N ALA A 28 -7.31 3.21 2.86
CA ALA A 28 -8.48 3.20 3.74
C ALA A 28 -9.82 3.22 2.98
N SER A 29 -9.95 4.09 1.97
CA SER A 29 -11.17 4.21 1.17
C SER A 29 -11.42 2.96 0.33
N ALA A 30 -10.38 2.42 -0.30
CA ALA A 30 -10.47 1.17 -1.05
C ALA A 30 -10.87 -0.01 -0.15
N THR A 31 -10.28 -0.10 1.04
CA THR A 31 -10.60 -1.12 2.04
C THR A 31 -12.08 -1.06 2.45
N THR A 32 -12.57 0.15 2.76
CA THR A 32 -13.99 0.37 3.08
C THR A 32 -14.89 -0.08 1.92
N TRP A 33 -14.55 0.30 0.69
CA TRP A 33 -15.32 -0.08 -0.49
C TRP A 33 -15.37 -1.60 -0.69
N LEU A 34 -14.24 -2.31 -0.50
CA LEU A 34 -14.19 -3.76 -0.59
C LEU A 34 -15.10 -4.43 0.45
N GLN A 35 -15.07 -3.97 1.70
CA GLN A 35 -15.90 -4.50 2.78
C GLN A 35 -17.39 -4.27 2.53
N GLN A 36 -17.78 -3.06 2.11
CA GLN A 36 -19.17 -2.70 1.83
C GLN A 36 -19.78 -3.51 0.67
N ASN A 37 -18.96 -3.88 -0.30
CA ASN A 37 -19.41 -4.61 -1.48
C ASN A 37 -19.17 -6.12 -1.37
N ASN A 38 -18.71 -6.62 -0.22
CA ASN A 38 -18.35 -8.02 0.00
C ASN A 38 -17.36 -8.57 -1.05
N LEU A 39 -16.36 -7.75 -1.39
CA LEU A 39 -15.32 -8.06 -2.37
C LEU A 39 -13.97 -8.27 -1.68
N LYS A 40 -13.06 -8.92 -2.41
CA LYS A 40 -11.66 -9.10 -2.00
C LYS A 40 -10.73 -8.30 -2.90
N GLY A 41 -9.77 -7.60 -2.28
CA GLY A 41 -8.76 -6.80 -2.96
C GLY A 41 -7.42 -7.52 -3.04
N PHE A 42 -6.67 -7.24 -4.09
CA PHE A 42 -5.28 -7.64 -4.26
C PHE A 42 -4.49 -6.40 -4.65
N LEU A 43 -3.40 -6.13 -3.93
CA LEU A 43 -2.52 -4.99 -4.20
C LEU A 43 -1.40 -5.45 -5.15
N GLY A 44 -1.59 -5.29 -6.46
CA GLY A 44 -0.69 -5.83 -7.47
C GLY A 44 0.68 -5.16 -7.51
N GLU A 45 0.78 -3.93 -7.00
CA GLU A 45 2.04 -3.20 -6.87
C GLU A 45 2.06 -2.35 -5.60
N ILE A 46 3.16 -2.50 -4.85
CA ILE A 46 3.60 -1.55 -3.83
C ILE A 46 5.13 -1.45 -3.88
N GLY A 47 5.66 -0.24 -3.77
CA GLY A 47 7.09 0.03 -3.74
C GLY A 47 7.37 1.32 -2.96
N ALA A 48 8.54 1.38 -2.32
CA ALA A 48 8.98 2.54 -1.54
C ALA A 48 10.51 2.57 -1.41
N GLY A 49 11.07 3.74 -1.05
CA GLY A 49 12.49 3.89 -0.80
C GLY A 49 12.99 3.17 0.45
N ASN A 50 14.28 2.82 0.49
CA ASN A 50 14.92 2.18 1.64
C ASN A 50 15.32 3.20 2.73
N ASN A 51 14.32 3.72 3.45
CA ASN A 51 14.52 4.62 4.58
C ASN A 51 13.46 4.38 5.68
N THR A 52 13.74 4.83 6.91
CA THR A 52 12.90 4.56 8.09
C THR A 52 11.44 4.96 7.91
N GLN A 53 11.17 6.12 7.31
CA GLN A 53 9.81 6.61 7.10
C GLN A 53 9.04 5.73 6.14
N CYS A 54 9.65 5.36 5.01
CA CYS A 54 9.04 4.48 4.02
C CYS A 54 8.83 3.07 4.56
N ILE A 55 9.78 2.52 5.33
CA ILE A 55 9.64 1.20 5.96
C ILE A 55 8.42 1.19 6.89
N GLN A 56 8.25 2.23 7.71
CA GLN A 56 7.07 2.38 8.57
C GLN A 56 5.77 2.50 7.77
N ALA A 57 5.78 3.25 6.67
CA ALA A 57 4.61 3.44 5.82
C ALA A 57 4.16 2.13 5.14
N VAL A 58 5.11 1.33 4.62
CA VAL A 58 4.83 0.01 4.05
C VAL A 58 4.32 -0.94 5.14
N GLN A 59 4.96 -0.99 6.30
CA GLN A 59 4.51 -1.82 7.42
C GLN A 59 3.08 -1.46 7.84
N GLY A 60 2.77 -0.17 7.98
CA GLY A 60 1.42 0.31 8.32
C GLY A 60 0.37 -0.08 7.27
N ALA A 61 0.71 0.04 5.97
CA ALA A 61 -0.15 -0.40 4.89
C ALA A 61 -0.48 -1.90 5.01
N LEU A 62 0.54 -2.77 5.06
CA LEU A 62 0.37 -4.22 5.12
C LEU A 62 -0.36 -4.67 6.38
N CYS A 63 -0.08 -4.07 7.54
CA CYS A 63 -0.81 -4.35 8.77
C CYS A 63 -2.30 -3.97 8.64
N SER A 64 -2.61 -2.79 8.09
CA SER A 64 -4.01 -2.36 7.90
C SER A 64 -4.77 -3.28 6.93
N MET A 65 -4.11 -3.70 5.85
CA MET A 65 -4.65 -4.67 4.90
C MET A 65 -4.99 -5.99 5.58
N GLN A 66 -4.05 -6.56 6.34
CA GLN A 66 -4.24 -7.82 7.07
C GLN A 66 -5.37 -7.73 8.09
N GLN A 67 -5.41 -6.66 8.90
CA GLN A 67 -6.43 -6.46 9.93
C GLN A 67 -7.83 -6.31 9.36
N SER A 68 -7.96 -5.71 8.18
CA SER A 68 -9.28 -5.51 7.54
C SER A 68 -9.96 -6.81 7.08
N GLY A 69 -9.18 -7.86 6.84
CA GLY A 69 -9.63 -9.10 6.18
C GLY A 69 -10.14 -8.92 4.74
N ALA A 70 -10.11 -7.72 4.17
CA ALA A 70 -10.60 -7.42 2.82
C ALA A 70 -9.55 -7.71 1.73
N TRP A 71 -8.27 -7.71 2.10
CA TRP A 71 -7.16 -7.92 1.18
C TRP A 71 -6.62 -9.34 1.24
N ILE A 72 -6.32 -9.93 0.09
CA ILE A 72 -5.81 -11.31 -0.01
C ILE A 72 -4.29 -11.38 -0.19
N GLY A 73 -3.62 -10.24 -0.39
CA GLY A 73 -2.18 -10.17 -0.55
C GLY A 73 -1.71 -8.89 -1.23
N ALA A 74 -0.39 -8.79 -1.36
CA ALA A 74 0.31 -7.73 -2.08
C ALA A 74 1.51 -8.30 -2.85
N LEU A 75 1.94 -7.61 -3.90
CA LEU A 75 3.21 -7.86 -4.58
C LEU A 75 4.10 -6.62 -4.52
N TRP A 76 5.38 -6.84 -4.24
CA TRP A 76 6.37 -5.79 -4.29
C TRP A 76 6.75 -5.48 -5.74
N TRP A 77 6.77 -4.19 -6.09
CA TRP A 77 7.28 -3.71 -7.35
C TRP A 77 8.67 -3.09 -7.17
N ALA A 78 9.74 -3.69 -7.71
CA ALA A 78 9.83 -4.98 -8.38
C ALA A 78 11.15 -5.66 -8.00
N ALA A 79 11.33 -6.90 -8.40
CA ALA A 79 12.64 -7.55 -8.44
C ALA A 79 13.26 -7.33 -9.83
N GLY A 80 13.53 -8.41 -10.57
CA GLY A 80 14.22 -8.41 -11.86
C GLY A 80 15.62 -9.02 -11.76
N PRO A 81 16.18 -9.55 -12.87
CA PRO A 81 17.55 -10.07 -12.91
C PRO A 81 18.61 -8.98 -12.72
#